data_AF-A0A1F7JTY3-F1
#
_entry.id   AF-A0A1F7JTY3-F1
#
_cell.length_a   1.000
_cell.length_b   1.000
_cell.length_c   1.000
_cell.angle_alpha   90.00
_cell.angle_beta   90.00
_cell.angle_gamma   90.00
#
_symmetry.space_group_name_H-M   'P 1'
#
loop_
_entity.id
_entity.type
_entity.pdbx_description
1 polymer ?
#
loop_
_entity_poly.entity_id
_entity_poly.type
_entity_poly.pdbx_seq_one_letter_code
_entity_poly.pdbx_strand_id
1 'polypeptide(L)'
;MSVVAPLIAAALPFVVWPLELLLPSPAVVEELAKAATIFFFNRSVPRFNPLRTALVMGVMFALSESVMYMFNIISVGNLSTLFLRLLITIPLHTSTSFLIAKNVFASKKQACLGILGAIALHAVFNWIIRSYSAALPF
;
A
#
# COMPACT_ATOMS: atom_id res chain seq x y z
N MET A 1 7.34 16.48 0.81
CA MET A 1 6.03 15.89 1.09
C MET A 1 5.40 16.66 2.24
N SER A 2 4.07 16.69 2.31
CA SER A 2 3.37 17.14 3.51
C SER A 2 3.60 16.16 4.66
N VAL A 3 3.63 16.66 5.90
CA VAL A 3 3.70 15.84 7.12
C VAL A 3 2.41 15.03 7.30
N VAL A 4 1.28 15.53 6.78
CA VAL A 4 -0.04 14.89 6.93
C VAL A 4 -0.15 13.60 6.12
N ALA A 5 0.47 13.53 4.94
CA ALA A 5 0.35 12.37 4.05
C ALA A 5 0.87 11.07 4.72
N PRO A 6 2.09 11.02 5.30
CA PRO A 6 2.55 9.84 6.05
C PRO A 6 1.64 9.41 7.21
N LEU A 7 1.05 10.37 7.94
CA LEU A 7 0.14 10.07 9.05
C LEU A 7 -1.15 9.42 8.54
N ILE A 8 -1.68 9.92 7.42
CA ILE A 8 -2.81 9.29 6.75
C ILE A 8 -2.43 7.91 6.23
N ALA A 9 -1.26 7.73 5.62
CA ALA A 9 -0.78 6.40 5.21
C ALA A 9 -0.74 5.39 6.36
N ALA A 10 -0.29 5.82 7.55
CA ALA A 10 -0.31 4.97 8.73
C ALA A 10 -1.75 4.62 9.17
N ALA A 11 -2.69 5.55 9.05
CA ALA A 11 -4.09 5.31 9.41
C ALA A 11 -4.90 4.54 8.34
N LEU A 12 -4.47 4.58 7.08
CA LEU A 12 -5.23 4.06 5.93
C LEU A 12 -5.63 2.59 6.07
N PRO A 13 -4.74 1.65 6.45
CA PRO A 13 -5.12 0.24 6.58
C PRO A 13 -6.29 0.01 7.55
N PHE A 14 -6.38 0.78 8.64
CA PHE A 14 -7.50 0.66 9.59
C PHE A 14 -8.84 1.10 8.99
N VAL A 15 -8.82 2.07 8.05
CA VAL A 15 -10.01 2.60 7.38
C VAL A 15 -10.39 1.75 6.17
N VAL A 16 -9.38 1.24 5.46
CA VAL A 16 -9.58 0.44 4.24
C VAL A 16 -9.99 -0.99 4.60
N TRP A 17 -9.48 -1.56 5.69
CA TRP A 17 -9.77 -2.94 6.09
C TRP A 17 -11.27 -3.29 6.16
N PRO A 18 -12.17 -2.47 6.77
CA PRO A 18 -13.61 -2.74 6.70
C PRO A 18 -14.19 -2.73 5.28
N LEU A 19 -13.64 -1.91 4.38
CA LEU A 19 -14.08 -1.85 2.98
C LEU A 19 -13.62 -3.10 2.20
N GLU A 20 -12.47 -3.66 2.55
CA GLU A 20 -11.97 -4.92 1.97
C GLU A 20 -12.87 -6.12 2.30
N LEU A 21 -13.57 -6.09 3.44
CA LEU A 21 -14.54 -7.12 3.80
C LEU A 21 -15.80 -7.08 2.92
N LEU A 22 -16.09 -5.94 2.29
CA LEU A 22 -17.29 -5.71 1.48
C LEU A 22 -17.01 -5.74 -0.02
N LEU A 23 -15.76 -5.49 -0.43
CA LEU A 23 -15.39 -5.32 -1.84
C LEU A 23 -14.50 -6.48 -2.33
N PRO A 24 -14.73 -7.00 -3.55
CA PRO A 24 -14.01 -8.16 -4.07
C PRO A 24 -12.54 -7.89 -4.41
N SER A 25 -12.09 -6.63 -4.39
CA SER A 25 -10.73 -6.25 -4.79
C SER A 25 -10.05 -5.31 -3.78
N PRO A 26 -9.45 -5.84 -2.70
CA PRO A 26 -8.71 -5.07 -1.71
C PRO A 26 -7.64 -4.16 -2.32
N ALA A 27 -6.88 -4.69 -3.28
CA ALA A 27 -5.83 -3.96 -3.99
C ALA A 27 -6.36 -2.68 -4.66
N VAL A 28 -7.55 -2.70 -5.26
CA VAL A 28 -8.14 -1.51 -5.88
C VAL A 28 -8.41 -0.43 -4.83
N VAL A 29 -9.01 -0.82 -3.70
CA VAL A 29 -9.40 0.12 -2.64
C VAL A 29 -8.16 0.77 -2.03
N GLU A 30 -7.15 -0.04 -1.69
CA GLU A 30 -5.91 0.45 -1.08
C GLU A 30 -5.13 1.40 -2.00
N GLU A 31 -4.96 1.05 -3.27
CA GLU A 31 -4.21 1.88 -4.21
C GLU A 31 -4.94 3.18 -4.53
N LEU A 32 -6.28 3.16 -4.63
CA LEU A 32 -7.07 4.37 -4.81
C LEU A 32 -6.99 5.28 -3.58
N ALA A 33 -7.04 4.72 -2.37
CA ALA A 33 -6.90 5.48 -1.13
C ALA A 33 -5.50 6.11 -1.00
N LYS A 34 -4.44 5.37 -1.37
CA LYS A 34 -3.08 5.91 -1.46
C LYS A 34 -2.97 7.01 -2.52
N ALA A 35 -3.55 6.81 -3.70
CA ALA A 35 -3.55 7.82 -4.76
C ALA A 35 -4.26 9.11 -4.35
N ALA A 36 -5.44 9.00 -3.73
CA ALA A 36 -6.15 10.15 -3.18
C ALA A 36 -5.29 10.89 -2.13
N THR A 37 -4.67 10.15 -1.21
CA THR A 37 -3.80 10.73 -0.18
C THR A 37 -2.59 11.46 -0.78
N ILE A 38 -1.89 10.83 -1.73
CA ILE A 38 -0.73 11.44 -2.38
C ILE A 38 -1.16 12.70 -3.15
N PHE A 39 -2.26 12.65 -3.90
CA PHE A 39 -2.74 13.78 -4.69
C PHE A 39 -3.17 14.96 -3.80
N PHE A 40 -4.13 14.77 -2.89
CA PHE A 40 -4.72 15.87 -2.13
C PHE A 40 -3.74 16.52 -1.16
N PHE A 41 -2.88 15.73 -0.51
CA PHE A 41 -1.99 16.24 0.53
C PHE A 41 -0.60 16.64 0.03
N ASN A 42 -0.26 16.40 -1.24
CA ASN A 42 1.02 16.85 -1.80
C ASN A 42 0.91 17.82 -2.98
N ARG A 43 -0.29 18.09 -3.52
CA ARG A 43 -0.49 19.00 -4.67
C ARG A 43 0.07 20.41 -4.48
N SER A 44 0.14 20.89 -3.24
CA SER A 44 0.61 22.24 -2.90
C SER A 44 2.04 22.28 -2.36
N VAL A 45 2.77 21.15 -2.38
CA VAL A 45 4.14 21.08 -1.87
C VAL A 45 5.11 21.62 -2.93
N PRO A 46 5.83 22.74 -2.70
CA PRO A 46 6.65 23.39 -3.73
C PRO A 46 7.79 22.54 -4.30
N ARG A 47 8.26 21.56 -3.52
CA ARG A 47 9.32 20.60 -3.91
C ARG A 47 8.85 19.17 -3.65
N PHE A 48 7.86 18.75 -4.40
CA PHE A 48 7.38 17.38 -4.34
C PHE A 48 8.48 16.41 -4.79
N ASN A 49 8.82 15.44 -3.93
CA ASN A 49 9.80 14.40 -4.22
C ASN A 49 9.06 13.05 -4.24
N PRO A 50 8.86 12.44 -5.42
CA PRO A 50 8.13 11.18 -5.55
C PRO A 50 8.77 10.03 -4.77
N LEU A 51 10.09 9.91 -4.81
CA LEU A 51 10.83 8.82 -4.16
C LEU A 51 10.71 8.90 -2.64
N ARG A 52 10.94 10.08 -2.05
CA ARG A 52 10.79 10.29 -0.60
C ARG A 52 9.36 10.06 -0.16
N THR A 53 8.38 10.54 -0.93
CA THR A 53 6.95 10.33 -0.63
C THR A 53 6.62 8.85 -0.66
N ALA A 54 7.05 8.13 -1.70
CA ALA A 54 6.79 6.70 -1.87
C ALA A 54 7.42 5.85 -0.76
N LEU A 55 8.67 6.12 -0.39
CA LEU A 55 9.36 5.39 0.65
C LEU A 55 8.67 5.58 2.01
N VAL A 56 8.37 6.81 2.39
CA VAL A 56 7.76 7.07 3.71
C VAL A 56 6.32 6.56 3.75
N MET A 57 5.52 6.86 2.72
CA MET A 57 4.14 6.36 2.63
C MET A 57 4.09 4.84 2.62
N GLY A 58 4.92 4.19 1.80
CA GLY A 58 4.96 2.74 1.65
C GLY A 58 5.35 2.03 2.94
N VAL A 59 6.37 2.53 3.65
CA VAL A 59 6.78 1.98 4.95
C VAL A 59 5.69 2.18 6.00
N MET A 60 5.13 3.38 6.12
CA MET A 60 4.06 3.64 7.10
C MET A 60 2.83 2.78 6.86
N PHE A 61 2.43 2.61 5.60
CA PHE A 61 1.30 1.77 5.21
C PHE A 61 1.58 0.28 5.51
N ALA A 62 2.76 -0.24 5.14
CA ALA A 62 3.13 -1.63 5.40
C ALA A 62 3.19 -1.96 6.91
N LEU A 63 3.67 -1.02 7.71
CA LEU A 63 3.74 -1.17 9.17
C LEU A 63 2.34 -1.25 9.78
N SER A 64 1.42 -0.35 9.42
CA SER A 64 0.07 -0.38 9.96
C SER A 64 -0.76 -1.54 9.43
N GLU A 65 -0.56 -1.95 8.18
CA GLU A 65 -1.15 -3.18 7.65
C GLU A 65 -0.68 -4.41 8.44
N SER A 66 0.60 -4.47 8.79
CA SER A 66 1.15 -5.56 9.61
C SER A 66 0.55 -5.60 11.03
N VAL A 67 0.16 -4.45 11.59
CA VAL A 67 -0.59 -4.41 12.86
C VAL A 67 -1.96 -5.08 12.71
N MET A 68 -2.67 -4.81 11.61
CA MET A 68 -3.97 -5.45 11.33
C MET A 68 -3.84 -6.97 11.19
N TYR A 69 -2.73 -7.45 10.65
CA TYR A 69 -2.47 -8.88 10.54
C TYR A 69 -1.86 -9.52 11.78
N MET A 70 -1.51 -8.74 12.80
CA MET A 70 -0.95 -9.29 14.03
C MET A 70 -1.93 -10.21 14.74
N PHE A 71 -3.24 -9.95 14.63
CA PHE A 71 -4.29 -10.85 15.13
C PHE A 71 -4.19 -12.25 14.51
N ASN A 72 -3.97 -12.33 13.19
CA ASN A 72 -3.82 -13.60 12.48
C ASN A 72 -2.49 -14.28 12.83
N ILE A 73 -1.40 -13.52 12.87
CA ILE A 73 -0.06 -14.06 13.17
C ILE A 73 0.00 -14.68 14.57
N ILE A 74 -0.61 -14.01 15.56
CA ILE A 74 -0.70 -14.53 16.94
C ILE A 74 -1.52 -15.84 16.96
N SER A 75 -2.62 -15.91 16.20
CA SER A 75 -3.46 -17.13 16.15
C SER A 75 -2.74 -18.34 15.56
N VAL A 76 -1.80 -18.13 14.62
CA VAL A 76 -1.00 -19.19 13.98
C VAL A 76 0.24 -19.54 14.82
N GLY A 77 0.63 -18.70 15.78
CA GLY A 77 1.68 -18.97 16.76
C GLY A 77 3.12 -18.85 16.23
N ASN A 78 3.33 -18.27 15.05
CA ASN A 78 4.65 -18.13 14.44
C ASN A 78 5.02 -16.67 14.17
N LEU A 79 5.87 -16.09 15.02
CA LEU A 79 6.30 -14.70 14.91
C LEU A 79 7.20 -14.44 13.69
N SER A 80 7.85 -15.47 13.13
CA SER A 80 8.67 -15.30 11.91
C SER A 80 7.85 -14.83 10.70
N THR A 81 6.54 -15.13 10.69
CA THR A 81 5.59 -14.66 9.68
C THR A 81 5.51 -13.13 9.65
N LEU A 82 5.65 -12.44 10.79
CA LEU A 82 5.64 -10.97 10.83
C LEU A 82 6.83 -10.37 10.07
N PHE A 83 8.03 -10.92 10.27
CA PHE A 83 9.24 -10.43 9.62
C PHE A 83 9.21 -10.69 8.12
N LEU A 84 8.79 -11.89 7.71
CA LEU A 84 8.63 -12.21 6.30
C LEU A 84 7.61 -11.28 5.64
N ARG A 85 6.48 -11.03 6.31
CA ARG A 85 5.44 -10.12 5.84
C ARG A 85 6.00 -8.71 5.63
N LEU A 86 6.66 -8.13 6.63
CA LEU A 86 7.26 -6.80 6.50
C LEU A 86 8.28 -6.74 5.35
N LEU A 87 9.10 -7.79 5.19
CA LEU A 87 10.10 -7.89 4.14
C LEU A 87 9.49 -7.85 2.73
N ILE A 88 8.29 -8.39 2.55
CA ILE A 88 7.60 -8.44 1.25
C ILE A 88 6.62 -7.28 1.03
N THR A 89 5.93 -6.82 2.07
CA THR A 89 4.92 -5.75 1.95
C THR A 89 5.55 -4.37 1.90
N ILE A 90 6.68 -4.12 2.56
CA ILE A 90 7.40 -2.83 2.46
C ILE A 90 7.83 -2.54 1.00
N PRO A 91 8.53 -3.45 0.29
CA PRO A 91 8.86 -3.25 -1.11
C PRO A 91 7.62 -3.05 -1.99
N LEU A 92 6.55 -3.82 -1.74
CA LEU A 92 5.30 -3.70 -2.48
C LEU A 92 4.67 -2.31 -2.31
N HIS A 93 4.39 -1.89 -1.08
CA HIS A 93 3.72 -0.62 -0.81
C HIS A 93 4.59 0.57 -1.20
N THR A 94 5.92 0.44 -1.10
CA THR A 94 6.86 1.45 -1.60
C THR A 94 6.81 1.55 -3.13
N SER A 95 6.80 0.42 -3.83
CA SER A 95 6.79 0.38 -5.30
C SER A 95 5.47 0.91 -5.88
N THR A 96 4.34 0.48 -5.33
CA THR A 96 3.00 0.96 -5.71
C THR A 96 2.85 2.45 -5.43
N SER A 97 3.28 2.91 -4.24
CA SER A 97 3.31 4.35 -3.91
C SER A 97 4.22 5.14 -4.84
N PHE A 98 5.33 4.56 -5.31
CA PHE A 98 6.23 5.22 -6.27
C PHE A 98 5.59 5.35 -7.65
N LEU A 99 4.93 4.31 -8.16
CA LEU A 99 4.19 4.35 -9.43
C LEU A 99 3.13 5.45 -9.40
N ILE A 100 2.40 5.58 -8.30
CA ILE A 100 1.43 6.65 -8.10
C ILE A 100 2.14 8.01 -8.02
N ALA A 101 3.04 8.19 -7.06
CA ALA A 101 3.69 9.47 -6.77
C ALA A 101 4.43 10.05 -7.98
N LYS A 102 5.14 9.22 -8.76
CA LYS A 102 5.87 9.67 -9.95
C LYS A 102 4.95 10.25 -11.02
N ASN A 103 3.72 9.75 -11.13
CA ASN A 103 2.85 10.02 -12.27
C ASN A 103 1.64 10.91 -11.95
N VAL A 104 1.26 11.03 -10.67
CA VAL A 104 -0.02 11.65 -10.26
C VAL A 104 -0.15 13.13 -10.64
N PHE A 105 0.95 13.86 -10.78
CA PHE A 105 0.97 15.28 -11.14
C PHE A 105 1.47 15.56 -12.57
N ALA A 106 1.77 14.52 -13.36
CA ALA A 106 2.40 14.70 -14.67
C ALA A 106 1.38 14.99 -15.78
N SER A 107 0.42 14.08 -15.99
CA SER A 107 -0.72 14.28 -16.90
C SER A 107 -1.85 13.35 -16.49
N LYS A 108 -3.11 13.64 -16.88
CA LYS A 108 -4.26 12.77 -16.57
C LYS A 108 -4.04 11.32 -17.03
N LYS A 109 -3.46 11.14 -18.23
CA LYS A 109 -3.11 9.82 -18.78
C LYS A 109 -2.05 9.12 -17.93
N GLN A 110 -0.96 9.81 -17.59
CA GLN A 110 0.10 9.22 -16.76
C GLN A 110 -0.38 8.91 -15.34
N ALA A 111 -1.16 9.79 -14.72
CA ALA A 111 -1.76 9.54 -13.41
C ALA A 111 -2.63 8.26 -13.43
N CYS A 112 -3.47 8.11 -14.46
CA CYS A 112 -4.26 6.90 -14.66
C CYS A 112 -3.38 5.66 -14.81
N LEU A 113 -2.35 5.71 -15.67
CA LEU A 113 -1.41 4.59 -15.86
C LEU A 113 -0.63 4.25 -14.57
N GLY A 114 -0.24 5.25 -13.78
CA GLY A 114 0.44 5.05 -12.50
C GLY A 114 -0.44 4.34 -11.47
N ILE A 115 -1.71 4.73 -11.39
CA ILE A 115 -2.69 4.10 -10.50
C ILE A 115 -3.02 2.68 -10.98
N LEU A 116 -3.32 2.49 -12.26
CA LEU A 116 -3.61 1.17 -12.82
C LEU A 116 -2.41 0.22 -12.69
N GLY A 117 -1.19 0.74 -12.90
CA GLY A 117 0.05 -0.02 -12.69
C GLY A 117 0.25 -0.43 -11.23
N ALA A 118 -0.04 0.46 -10.28
CA ALA A 118 0.00 0.13 -8.86
C ALA A 118 -1.03 -0.94 -8.49
N ILE A 119 -2.27 -0.81 -8.98
CA ILE A 119 -3.34 -1.80 -8.76
C ILE A 119 -2.94 -3.16 -9.34
N ALA A 120 -2.42 -3.19 -10.56
CA ALA A 120 -2.00 -4.42 -11.21
C ALA A 120 -0.84 -5.08 -10.44
N LEU A 121 0.17 -4.31 -10.04
CA LEU A 121 1.29 -4.83 -9.24
C LEU A 121 0.81 -5.43 -7.92
N HIS A 122 -0.07 -4.73 -7.21
CA HIS A 122 -0.62 -5.23 -5.95
C HIS A 122 -1.52 -6.44 -6.15
N ALA A 123 -2.40 -6.44 -7.15
CA ALA A 123 -3.23 -7.60 -7.46
C ALA A 123 -2.39 -8.84 -7.81
N VAL A 124 -1.32 -8.68 -8.60
CA VAL A 124 -0.38 -9.75 -8.92
C VAL A 124 0.32 -10.26 -7.67
N PHE A 125 0.79 -9.36 -6.80
CA PHE A 125 1.39 -9.75 -5.52
C PHE A 125 0.42 -10.58 -4.67
N ASN A 126 -0.82 -10.13 -4.52
CA ASN A 126 -1.84 -10.85 -3.76
C ASN A 126 -2.17 -12.21 -4.38
N TRP A 127 -2.16 -12.30 -5.71
CA TRP A 127 -2.35 -13.58 -6.41
C TRP A 127 -1.17 -14.54 -6.17
N ILE A 128 0.07 -14.06 -6.24
CA ILE A 128 1.28 -14.83 -5.95
C ILE A 128 1.18 -15.37 -4.52
N ILE A 129 0.98 -14.49 -3.53
CA ILE A 129 0.93 -14.90 -2.11
C ILE A 129 -0.16 -15.94 -1.88
N ARG A 130 -1.38 -15.73 -2.40
CA ARG A 130 -2.48 -16.71 -2.28
C ARG A 130 -2.12 -18.07 -2.88
N SER A 131 -1.46 -18.08 -4.03
CA SER A 131 -1.06 -19.30 -4.74
C SER A 131 -0.01 -20.08 -3.96
N TYR A 132 0.92 -19.40 -3.28
CA TYR A 132 1.92 -20.04 -2.43
C TYR A 132 1.38 -20.43 -1.05
N SER A 133 0.45 -19.68 -0.47
CA SER A 133 -0.22 -20.06 0.78
C SER A 133 -1.18 -21.24 0.62
N ALA A 134 -1.63 -21.54 -0.60
CA ALA A 134 -2.31 -22.80 -0.89
C ALA A 134 -1.36 -24.02 -0.87
N ALA A 135 -0.04 -23.79 -0.95
CA ALA A 135 1.00 -24.82 -0.89
C ALA A 135 1.71 -24.90 0.48
N LEU A 136 1.63 -23.87 1.31
CA LEU A 136 2.18 -23.81 2.66
C LEU A 136 1.21 -23.06 3.58
N PRO A 137 0.74 -23.68 4.68
CA PRO A 137 -0.22 -23.04 5.58
C PRO A 137 0.49 -21.90 6.31
N PHE A 138 0.13 -20.67 5.95
CA PHE A 138 0.49 -19.46 6.70
C PHE A 138 -0.77 -18.86 7.32
#